data_AF-A0A1P8YI46-F1
#
_entry.id   AF-A0A1P8YI46-F1
#
_cell.length_a   1.000
_cell.length_b   1.000
_cell.length_c   1.000
_cell.angle_alpha   90.00
_cell.angle_beta   90.00
_cell.angle_gamma   90.00
#
_symmetry.space_group_name_H-M   'P 1'
#
loop_
_entity.id
_entity.type
_entity.pdbx_description
1 polymer ?
#
loop_
_entity_poly.entity_id
_entity_poly.type
_entity_poly.pdbx_seq_one_letter_code
_entity_poly.pdbx_strand_id
1 'polypeptide(L)' 'MGNIDPFGRAAVMSRGLVGDRAGEPIVVSPLLKQVFSLVDGRCLDDESVRLPVYDVRVWAGMVQVHSTSAAAADSA' A
#
# COMPACT_ATOMS: atom_id res chain seq x y z
N MET A 1 1.84 -2.09 2.97
CA MET A 1 1.12 -1.70 1.74
C MET A 1 0.84 -2.93 0.90
N GLY A 2 -0.36 -3.05 0.33
CA GLY A 2 -0.67 -4.08 -0.66
C GLY A 2 0.13 -3.90 -1.95
N ASN A 3 0.48 -5.03 -2.60
CA ASN A 3 1.30 -5.00 -3.80
C ASN A 3 0.49 -4.93 -5.11
N ILE A 4 -0.84 -5.05 -5.05
CA ILE A 4 -1.72 -5.00 -6.22
C ILE A 4 -2.09 -3.55 -6.53
N ASP A 5 -1.76 -3.07 -7.72
CA ASP A 5 -2.29 -1.83 -8.27
C ASP A 5 -3.81 -1.99 -8.51
N PRO A 6 -4.68 -1.16 -7.91
CA PRO A 6 -6.13 -1.28 -8.04
C PRO A 6 -6.64 -0.92 -9.44
N PHE A 7 -5.92 -0.07 -10.19
CA PHE A 7 -6.27 0.34 -11.55
C PHE A 7 -5.81 -0.69 -12.58
N GLY A 8 -4.53 -1.09 -12.49
CA GLY A 8 -3.93 -2.06 -13.41
C GLY A 8 -4.18 -3.53 -13.06
N ARG A 9 -4.71 -3.81 -11.86
CA ARG A 9 -4.96 -5.14 -11.30
C ARG A 9 -3.74 -6.08 -11.37
N ALA A 10 -2.56 -5.53 -11.11
CA ALA A 10 -1.28 -6.24 -11.22
C ALA A 10 -0.41 -6.04 -9.98
N ALA A 11 0.41 -7.06 -9.66
CA ALA A 11 1.28 -7.08 -8.48
C ALA A 11 2.58 -6.27 -8.68
N VAL A 12 2.44 -4.95 -8.87
CA VAL A 12 3.53 -4.06 -9.33
C VAL A 12 3.88 -2.93 -8.38
N MET A 13 3.13 -2.70 -7.29
CA MET A 13 3.36 -1.51 -6.44
C MET A 13 4.75 -1.50 -5.79
N SER A 14 5.33 -2.67 -5.49
CA SER A 14 6.72 -2.84 -5.04
C SER A 14 7.79 -2.31 -5.99
N ARG A 15 7.44 -2.00 -7.24
CA ARG A 15 8.34 -1.47 -8.29
C ARG A 15 8.05 0.01 -8.58
N GLY A 16 7.13 0.62 -7.85
CA GLY A 16 6.78 2.02 -8.00
C GLY A 16 7.94 2.94 -7.62
N LEU A 17 7.97 4.11 -8.25
CA LEU A 17 8.93 5.15 -7.86
C LEU A 17 8.51 5.70 -6.50
N VAL A 18 9.42 5.66 -5.53
CA VAL A 18 9.22 6.30 -4.23
C VAL A 18 9.70 7.73 -4.26
N GLY A 19 9.07 8.58 -3.45
CA GLY A 19 9.44 9.99 -3.36
C GLY A 19 8.71 10.70 -2.24
N ASP A 20 8.72 12.02 -2.32
CA ASP A 20 8.03 12.93 -1.42
C ASP A 20 7.07 13.83 -2.21
N ARG A 21 5.90 14.11 -1.63
CA ARG A 21 4.99 15.14 -2.11
C ARG A 21 4.58 16.05 -0.95
N ALA A 22 5.26 17.19 -0.85
CA ALA A 22 5.00 18.19 0.20
C ALA A 22 5.17 17.64 1.63
N GLY A 23 6.19 16.80 1.85
CA GLY A 23 6.47 16.17 3.13
C GLY A 23 5.78 14.81 3.33
N GLU A 24 4.89 14.41 2.43
CA GLU A 24 4.25 13.10 2.49
C GLU A 24 5.04 12.08 1.66
N PRO A 25 5.50 10.97 2.27
CA PRO A 25 6.18 9.91 1.52
C PRO A 25 5.17 9.20 0.62
N ILE A 26 5.54 9.01 -0.65
CA ILE A 26 4.66 8.46 -1.68
C ILE A 26 5.30 7.31 -2.45
N VAL A 27 4.46 6.54 -3.12
CA VAL A 27 4.83 5.63 -4.21
C VAL A 27 3.95 5.87 -5.42
N VAL A 28 4.55 5.92 -6.61
CA VAL A 28 3.86 6.10 -7.89
C VAL A 28 3.67 4.75 -8.57
N SER A 29 2.45 4.40 -8.96
CA SER A 29 2.19 3.17 -9.73
C SER A 29 3.07 3.13 -10.98
N PRO A 30 3.79 2.02 -11.26
CA PRO A 30 4.54 1.87 -12.50
C PRO A 30 3.69 1.96 -13.77
N LEU A 31 2.43 1.56 -13.70
CA LEU A 31 1.56 1.38 -14.87
C LEU A 31 0.94 2.70 -15.30
N LEU A 32 0.06 3.25 -14.47
CA LEU A 32 -0.78 4.39 -14.81
C LEU A 32 -0.46 5.65 -14.00
N LYS A 33 0.64 5.62 -13.23
CA LYS A 33 1.25 6.76 -12.54
C LYS A 33 0.40 7.40 -11.44
N GLN A 34 -0.65 6.74 -10.96
CA GLN A 34 -1.35 7.21 -9.77
C GLN A 34 -0.40 7.20 -8.57
N VAL A 35 -0.52 8.23 -7.75
CA VAL A 35 0.33 8.47 -6.60
C VAL A 35 -0.41 8.02 -5.34
N PHE A 36 0.24 7.17 -4.54
CA PHE A 36 -0.29 6.67 -3.29
C PHE A 36 0.56 7.10 -2.11
N SER A 37 -0.09 7.48 -1.01
CA SER A 37 0.58 7.76 0.26
C SER A 37 1.17 6.48 0.85
N LEU A 38 2.43 6.53 1.28
CA LEU A 38 3.05 5.48 2.08
C LEU A 38 2.69 5.57 3.57
N VAL A 39 1.90 6.55 3.99
CA VAL A 39 1.43 6.67 5.38
C VAL A 39 0.15 5.86 5.56
N ASP A 40 -0.86 6.10 4.73
CA ASP A 40 -2.21 5.55 4.91
C ASP A 40 -2.79 4.86 3.66
N GLY A 41 -2.00 4.75 2.59
CA GLY A 41 -2.36 4.05 1.37
C GLY A 41 -3.37 4.78 0.48
N ARG A 42 -3.80 6.01 0.82
CA ARG A 42 -4.75 6.75 -0.03
C ARG A 42 -4.13 7.10 -1.37
N CYS A 43 -4.92 7.03 -2.44
CA CYS A 43 -4.55 7.61 -3.72
C CYS A 43 -4.75 9.12 -3.64
N LEU A 44 -3.71 9.88 -3.99
CA LEU A 44 -3.72 11.35 -3.96
C LEU A 44 -4.37 11.95 -5.21
N ASP A 45 -4.59 11.14 -6.25
CA ASP A 45 -5.20 11.58 -7.51
C ASP A 45 -6.69 11.16 -7.59
N ASP A 46 -7.13 10.23 -6.74
CA ASP A 46 -8.53 9.78 -6.59
C ASP A 46 -8.79 9.31 -5.14
N GLU A 47 -9.42 10.15 -4.33
CA GLU A 47 -9.65 9.87 -2.90
C GLU A 47 -10.55 8.64 -2.63
N SER A 48 -11.28 8.15 -3.65
CA SER A 48 -12.11 6.95 -3.54
C SER A 48 -11.30 5.65 -3.58
N VAL A 49 -10.03 5.70 -4.00
CA VAL A 49 -9.16 4.54 -4.13
C VAL A 49 -8.09 4.53 -3.05
N ARG A 50 -7.90 3.36 -2.42
CA ARG A 50 -6.87 3.14 -1.41
C ARG A 50 -6.20 1.79 -1.58
N LEU A 51 -4.91 1.72 -1.25
CA LEU A 51 -4.19 0.47 -1.04
C LEU A 51 -4.36 0.02 0.41
N PRO A 52 -4.44 -1.31 0.68
CA PRO A 52 -4.42 -1.79 2.04
C PRO A 52 -3.07 -1.49 2.69
N VAL A 53 -3.10 -1.06 3.95
CA VAL A 53 -1.91 -0.80 4.78
C VAL A 53 -1.87 -1.82 5.90
N TYR A 54 -0.66 -2.22 6.28
CA TYR A 54 -0.43 -3.18 7.34
C TYR A 54 0.59 -2.57 8.29
N ASP A 55 0.35 -2.71 9.59
CA ASP A 55 1.32 -2.32 10.59
C ASP A 55 2.60 -3.13 10.41
N VAL A 56 3.73 -2.46 10.56
CA VAL A 56 5.04 -3.08 10.46
C VAL A 56 5.90 -2.69 11.64
N ARG A 57 6.77 -3.60 12.06
CA ARG A 57 7.84 -3.31 13.02
C ARG A 57 9.13 -3.98 12.60
N VAL A 58 10.26 -3.44 13.07
CA VAL A 58 11.56 -4.09 12.95
C VAL A 58 11.90 -4.68 14.32
N TRP A 59 12.06 -6.00 14.38
CA TRP A 59 12.44 -6.70 15.60
C TRP A 59 13.64 -7.61 15.32
N ALA A 60 14.75 -7.38 16.03
CA ALA A 60 15.99 -8.14 15.88
C ALA A 60 16.46 -8.25 14.40
N GLY A 61 16.42 -7.14 13.65
CA GLY A 61 16.82 -7.09 12.24
C GLY A 61 15.82 -7.70 11.25
N MET A 62 14.71 -8.26 11.72
CA MET A 62 13.64 -8.76 10.87
C MET A 62 12.48 -7.77 10.77
N VAL A 63 12.04 -7.50 9.55
CA VAL A 63 10.78 -6.78 9.30
C VAL A 63 9.63 -7.75 9.54
N GLN A 64 8.76 -7.42 10.49
CA GLN A 64 7.54 -8.15 10.79
C GLN A 64 6.35 -7.33 10.32
N VAL A 65 5.44 -7.98 9.60
CA VAL A 65 4.18 -7.39 9.14
C VAL A 65 3.06 -7.97 9.99
N HIS A 66 2.20 -7.10 10.53
CA HIS A 66 1.01 -7.53 11.24
C HIS A 66 0.09 -8.27 10.27
N SER A 67 -0.12 -9.57 10.50
CA SER A 67 -1.16 -10.31 9.82
C SER A 67 -2.51 -9.86 10.36
N THR A 68 -3.24 -9.07 9.58
CA THR A 68 -4.68 -8.90 9.78
C THR A 68 -5.35 -10.19 9.31
N SER A 69 -5.28 -11.27 10.10
CA SER A 69 -6.04 -12.47 9.76
C SER A 69 -7.53 -12.13 9.92
N ALA A 70 -8.20 -11.85 8.81
CA ALA A 70 -9.59 -12.24 8.66
C ALA A 70 -9.61 -13.74 8.32
N ALA A 71 -9.30 -14.58 9.29
CA ALA A 71 -9.61 -16.01 9.22
C ALA A 71 -10.73 -16.24 10.24
N ALA A 72 -11.94 -16.53 9.75
CA ALA A 72 -13.21 -16.76 10.45
C ALA A 72 -14.03 -15.51 10.84
N ALA A 73 -14.60 -14.83 9.85
CA ALA A 73 -15.86 -14.10 10.01
C ALA A 73 -16.69 -14.17 8.72
N ASP A 74 -16.87 -15.38 8.19
CA ASP A 74 -17.96 -15.72 7.27
C ASP A 74 -18.31 -17.19 7.50
N SER A 75 -19.13 -17.39 8.53
CA SER A 75 -19.96 -18.58 8.71
C SER A 75 -21.25 -18.09 9.35
N ALA A 76 -22.13 -17.61 8.49
CA ALA A 76 -23.56 -17.41 8.75
C ALA A 76 -24.32 -17.97 7.55
#